data_AF-A1T5R8-F1
#
_entry.id   AF-A1T5R8-F1
#
_cell.length_a   1.000
_cell.length_b   1.000
_cell.length_c   1.000
_cell.angle_alpha   90.00
_cell.angle_beta   90.00
_cell.angle_gamma   90.00
#
_symmetry.space_group_name_H-M   'P 1'
#
loop_
_entity.id
_entity.type
_entity.pdbx_description
1 polymer ?
#
loop_
_entity_poly.entity_id
_entity_poly.type
_entity_poly.pdbx_seq_one_letter_code
_entity_poly.pdbx_strand_id
1 'polypeptide(L)' 'MADVRKVRTASVAVAVAVQVVRKHRGQRTILAHVGSAHTDAQLGILLEKARQIAAEDQGALDIEVGARAQ' A
#
# COMPACT_ATOMS: atom_id res chain seq x y z
N MET A 1 5.23 -1.08 9.90
CA MET A 1 4.08 -1.58 9.11
C MET A 1 3.98 -0.79 7.81
N ALA A 2 3.79 -1.47 6.68
CA ALA A 2 3.50 -0.82 5.41
C ALA A 2 2.09 -0.25 5.37
N ASP A 3 1.93 0.87 4.67
CA ASP A 3 0.69 1.62 4.50
C ASP A 3 0.62 2.21 3.09
N VAL A 4 -0.60 2.40 2.57
CA VAL A 4 -0.84 2.96 1.24
C VAL A 4 -1.19 4.44 1.37
N ARG A 5 -0.45 5.30 0.66
CA ARG A 5 -0.75 6.74 0.61
C ARG A 5 -1.03 7.24 -0.80
N LYS A 6 -1.90 8.24 -0.86
CA LYS A 6 -2.18 9.04 -2.06
C LYS A 6 -1.43 10.36 -1.96
N VAL A 7 -0.74 10.75 -3.03
CA VAL A 7 0.03 12.00 -3.10
C VAL A 7 -0.46 12.80 -4.30
N ARG A 8 -0.92 14.03 -4.07
CA ARG A 8 -1.26 14.95 -5.15
C ARG A 8 0.04 15.38 -5.83
N THR A 9 0.16 15.12 -7.13
CA THR A 9 1.37 15.47 -7.88
C THR A 9 1.29 16.91 -8.37
N ALA A 10 2.36 17.69 -8.20
CA ALA A 10 2.40 19.09 -8.64
C ALA A 10 2.52 19.25 -10.17
N SER A 11 3.08 18.24 -10.85
CA SER A 11 3.41 18.30 -12.29
C SER A 11 2.20 18.17 -13.21
N VAL A 12 1.13 17.51 -12.76
CA VAL A 12 -0.11 17.32 -13.53
C VAL A 12 -1.28 17.57 -12.59
N ALA A 13 -2.10 18.58 -12.90
CA ALA A 13 -3.14 19.10 -12.01
C ALA A 13 -4.17 18.05 -11.51
N VAL A 14 -4.38 16.99 -12.30
CA VAL A 14 -5.37 15.92 -12.02
C VAL A 14 -4.76 14.61 -11.56
N ALA A 15 -3.42 14.49 -11.53
CA ALA A 15 -2.79 13.21 -11.24
C ALA A 15 -2.60 12.97 -9.73
N VAL A 16 -2.87 11.74 -9.31
CA VAL A 16 -2.70 11.25 -7.94
C VAL A 16 -1.76 10.07 -7.93
N ALA A 17 -0.57 10.25 -7.37
CA ALA A 17 0.40 9.19 -7.19
C ALA A 17 -0.01 8.27 -6.03
N VAL A 18 0.11 6.96 -6.22
CA VAL A 18 -0.08 5.94 -5.19
C VAL A 18 1.26 5.35 -4.81
N GLN A 19 1.53 5.30 -3.51
CA GLN A 19 2.78 4.78 -2.95
C GLN A 19 2.51 3.86 -1.78
N VAL A 20 3.36 2.86 -1.62
CA VAL A 20 3.44 2.05 -0.40
C VAL A 20 4.62 2.54 0.41
N VAL A 21 4.38 2.85 1.68
CA VAL A 21 5.40 3.37 2.59
C VAL A 21 5.43 2.54 3.86
N ARG A 22 6.60 2.39 4.46
CA ARG A 22 6.77 1.79 5.78
C ARG A 22 7.20 2.85 6.77
N LYS A 23 6.53 2.91 7.91
CA LYS A 23 7.01 3.67 9.07
C LYS A 23 7.77 2.72 10.00
N HIS A 24 9.04 3.04 10.28
CA HIS A 24 9.88 2.30 11.21
C HIS A 24 10.74 3.28 12.01
N ARG A 25 10.72 3.17 13.35
CA ARG A 25 11.46 4.06 14.29
C ARG A 25 11.33 5.56 13.98
N GLY A 26 10.11 6.01 13.65
CA GLY A 26 9.82 7.40 13.31
C GLY A 26 10.19 7.82 11.88
N GLN A 27 10.98 7.01 11.16
CA GLN A 27 11.33 7.27 9.77
C GLN A 27 10.29 6.65 8.83
N ARG A 28 9.98 7.37 7.74
CA ARG A 28 9.14 6.88 6.65
C ARG A 28 10.02 6.53 5.45
N THR A 29 9.90 5.30 4.97
CA THR A 29 10.61 4.79 3.80
C THR A 29 9.59 4.44 2.73
N ILE A 30 9.84 4.84 1.48
CA ILE A 30 9.00 4.45 0.34
C ILE A 30 9.42 3.05 -0.07
N LEU A 31 8.49 2.09 0.02
CA LEU A 31 8.72 0.71 -0.40
C LEU A 31 8.48 0.53 -1.89
N ALA A 32 7.40 1.14 -2.41
CA ALA A 32 7.04 1.05 -3.81
C ALA A 32 6.32 2.32 -4.29
N HIS A 33 6.65 2.75 -5.50
CA HIS A 33 5.83 3.69 -6.26
C HIS A 33 4.94 2.91 -7.22
N VAL A 34 3.63 2.88 -6.97
CA VAL A 34 2.70 1.99 -7.67
C VAL A 34 2.26 2.58 -9.01
N GLY A 35 2.17 3.91 -9.10
CA GLY A 35 1.85 4.66 -10.31
C GLY A 35 1.11 5.97 -10.01
N SER A 36 0.67 6.66 -11.06
CA SER A 36 -0.15 7.88 -10.99
C SER A 36 -1.48 7.68 -11.69
N ALA A 37 -2.58 7.95 -10.99
CA ALA A 37 -3.92 7.90 -11.54
C ALA A 37 -4.34 9.27 -12.07
N HIS A 38 -4.96 9.30 -13.25
CA HIS A 38 -5.54 10.51 -13.86
C HIS A 38 -7.07 10.46 -13.88
N THR A 39 -7.65 9.36 -13.39
CA THR A 39 -9.09 9.11 -13.29
C THR A 39 -9.38 8.30 -12.01
N ASP A 40 -10.61 8.34 -11.52
CA ASP A 40 -11.00 7.55 -10.35
C ASP A 40 -10.92 6.04 -10.59
N ALA A 41 -11.20 5.59 -11.81
CA ALA A 41 -11.07 4.18 -12.20
C ALA A 41 -9.60 3.71 -12.08
N GLN A 42 -8.66 4.49 -12.61
CA GLN A 42 -7.23 4.21 -12.46
C GLN A 42 -6.81 4.23 -10.99
N LEU A 43 -7.34 5.17 -10.20
CA LEU A 43 -7.04 5.26 -8.78
C LEU A 43 -7.48 4.00 -8.03
N GLY A 44 -8.67 3.47 -8.33
CA GLY A 44 -9.18 2.22 -7.77
C GLY A 44 -8.22 1.05 -8.00
N ILE A 45 -7.78 0.87 -9.26
CA ILE A 45 -6.85 -0.21 -9.66
C ILE A 45 -5.51 -0.07 -8.94
N LEU A 46 -4.94 1.14 -8.91
CA LEU A 46 -3.64 1.38 -8.24
C LEU A 46 -3.73 1.15 -6.73
N LEU A 47 -4.85 1.49 -6.09
CA LEU A 47 -5.06 1.24 -4.66
C LEU A 47 -5.17 -0.25 -4.35
N GLU A 48 -5.82 -1.03 -5.20
CA GLU A 48 -5.90 -2.48 -5.03
C GLU A 48 -4.52 -3.13 -5.09
N LYS A 49 -3.75 -2.81 -6.13
CA LYS A 49 -2.36 -3.26 -6.26
C LYS A 49 -1.50 -2.82 -5.08
N ALA A 50 -1.65 -1.58 -4.62
CA ALA A 50 -0.91 -1.06 -3.48
C ALA A 50 -1.25 -1.80 -2.17
N ARG A 51 -2.52 -2.19 -1.98
CA ARG A 51 -2.95 -2.99 -0.82
C ARG A 51 -2.30 -4.38 -0.83
N GLN A 52 -2.20 -5.02 -1.99
CA GLN A 52 -1.52 -6.31 -2.11
C GLN A 52 -0.05 -6.20 -1.71
N ILE A 53 0.66 -5.20 -2.25
CA ILE A 53 2.07 -4.94 -1.90
C ILE A 53 2.24 -4.63 -0.40
N ALA A 54 1.33 -3.85 0.18
CA ALA A 54 1.37 -3.53 1.60
C ALA A 54 1.10 -4.76 2.49
N ALA A 55 0.25 -5.68 2.06
CA ALA A 55 -0.04 -6.94 2.76
C ALA A 55 1.15 -7.91 2.70
N GLU A 56 1.86 -7.98 1.57
CA GLU A 56 3.09 -8.77 1.45
C GLU A 56 4.17 -8.30 2.43
N ASP A 57 4.30 -6.99 2.64
CA ASP A 57 5.25 -6.41 3.61
C ASP A 57 4.90 -6.74 5.08
N GLN A 58 3.62 -7.04 5.36
CA GLN A 58 3.16 -7.44 6.70
C GLN A 58 3.46 -8.90 7.03
N GLY A 59 3.94 -9.67 6.04
CA GLY A 59 4.08 -11.13 6.14
C GLY A 59 2.71 -11.81 6.01
N ALA A 60 2.67 -12.98 5.39
CA ALA A 60 1.48 -13.83 5.46
C ALA A 60 1.19 -14.10 6.95
N LEU A 61 -0.02 -13.75 7.38
CA LEU A 61 -0.54 -14.19 8.68
C LEU A 61 -0.72 -15.71 8.61
N ASP A 62 0.34 -16.47 8.91
CA ASP A 62 0.25 -17.90 9.15
C ASP A 62 -0.37 -18.12 10.54
N ILE A 63 -1.70 -18.01 10.59
CA ILE A 63 -2.46 -18.36 11.78
C ILE A 63 -2.56 -19.88 11.80
N GLU A 64 -1.58 -20.55 12.41
CA GLU A 64 -1.80 -21.91 12.89
C GLU A 64 -2.84 -21.85 14.02
N VAL A 65 -4.12 -22.04 13.66
CA VAL A 65 -5.17 -22.29 14.65
C VAL A 65 -4.84 -23.64 15.28
N GLY A 66 -4.09 -23.62 16.38
CA GLY A 66 -3.85 -24.79 17.21
C GLY A 66 -5.19 -25.40 17.56
N ALA A 67 -5.48 -26.55 16.95
CA ALA A 67 -6.63 -27.37 17.27
C ALA A 67 -6.59 -27.61 18.79
N ARG A 68 -7.48 -26.94 19.52
CA ARG A 68 -7.69 -27.24 20.94
C ARG A 68 -8.23 -28.65 20.99
N ALA A 69 -7.35 -29.59 21.34
CA ALA A 69 -7.74 -30.93 21.75
C ALA A 69 -8.71 -30.82 22.92
N GLN A 70 -9.95 -31.25 22.70
CA GLN A 70 -10.87 -31.80 23.70
C GLN A 70 -11.72 -32.87 23.02
#